data_AF-A0A246KVB9-F1
#
_entry.id   AF-A0A246KVB9-F1
#
_cell.length_a   1.000
_cell.length_b   1.000
_cell.length_c   1.000
_cell.angle_alpha   90.00
_cell.angle_beta   90.00
_cell.angle_gamma   90.00
#
_symmetry.space_group_name_H-M   'P 1'
#
loop_
_entity.id
_entity.type
_entity.pdbx_description
1 polymer ?
#
loop_
_entity_poly.entity_id
_entity_poly.type
_entity_poly.pdbx_seq_one_letter_code
_entity_poly.pdbx_strand_id
1 'polypeptide(L)'
;MILITKLVVVIVALAAGIKVIDCCVVWAARRRLEKLQKLKAPAPSRSPLPDALVVYYSRSGHTALASSYLADQLHADLRAVEAFDYSLGLAGWVNAMADGGLDDAWINPAWMDLAPYDAIYLGTPIWRGCPAPPAWEFVRSNMFPGKKVVLVTTSRGSWKQSAIELLGREIVRRGARSFEHRPLARKRAWFRRSDPDDLRITDLM
;
A
#
# COMPACT_ATOMS: atom_id res chain seq x y z
N MET A 1 -3.45 -48.69 8.54
CA MET A 1 -3.98 -48.25 7.22
C MET A 1 -5.15 -47.27 7.35
N ILE A 2 -6.27 -47.63 7.96
CA ILE A 2 -7.50 -46.79 8.03
C ILE A 2 -7.28 -45.41 8.70
N LEU A 3 -6.48 -45.35 9.78
CA LEU A 3 -6.18 -44.09 10.47
C LEU A 3 -5.36 -43.12 9.60
N ILE A 4 -4.39 -43.64 8.83
CA ILE A 4 -3.56 -42.86 7.91
C ILE A 4 -4.42 -42.32 6.77
N THR A 5 -5.30 -43.14 6.20
CA THR A 5 -6.21 -42.71 5.12
C THR A 5 -7.16 -41.59 5.59
N LYS A 6 -7.75 -41.72 6.80
CA LYS A 6 -8.60 -40.67 7.37
C LYS A 6 -7.82 -39.37 7.61
N LEU A 7 -6.60 -39.47 8.11
CA LEU A 7 -5.72 -38.32 8.32
C LEU A 7 -5.39 -37.61 6.99
N VAL A 8 -5.04 -38.36 5.95
CA VAL A 8 -4.76 -37.82 4.62
C VAL A 8 -5.97 -37.10 4.04
N VAL A 9 -7.17 -37.67 4.15
CA VAL A 9 -8.41 -37.03 3.67
C VAL A 9 -8.69 -35.70 4.38
N VAL A 10 -8.48 -35.65 5.70
CA VAL A 10 -8.64 -34.41 6.48
C VAL A 10 -7.63 -33.34 6.04
N ILE A 11 -6.36 -33.72 5.85
CA ILE A 11 -5.31 -32.79 5.39
C ILE A 11 -5.63 -32.24 3.99
N VAL A 12 -6.06 -33.09 3.06
CA VAL A 12 -6.45 -32.67 1.71
C VAL A 12 -7.66 -31.73 1.74
N ALA A 13 -8.68 -32.02 2.56
CA ALA A 13 -9.85 -31.17 2.72
C ALA A 13 -9.49 -29.79 3.31
N LEU A 14 -8.61 -29.74 4.31
CA LEU A 14 -8.11 -28.48 4.89
C LEU A 14 -7.30 -27.69 3.87
N ALA A 15 -6.42 -28.34 3.11
CA ALA A 15 -5.65 -27.70 2.04
C ALA A 15 -6.55 -27.12 0.94
N ALA A 16 -7.60 -27.86 0.54
CA ALA A 16 -8.60 -27.39 -0.41
C ALA A 16 -9.38 -26.17 0.14
N GLY A 17 -9.79 -26.21 1.41
CA GLY A 17 -10.43 -25.07 2.08
C GLY A 17 -9.55 -23.82 2.12
N ILE A 18 -8.26 -23.97 2.45
CA ILE A 18 -7.27 -22.88 2.42
C ILE A 18 -7.14 -22.30 1.01
N LYS A 19 -7.10 -23.16 -0.03
CA LYS A 19 -7.02 -22.71 -1.43
C LYS A 19 -8.26 -21.95 -1.88
N VAL A 20 -9.46 -22.35 -1.46
CA VAL A 20 -10.70 -21.62 -1.76
C VAL A 20 -10.67 -20.23 -1.11
N ILE A 21 -10.25 -20.13 0.16
CA ILE A 21 -10.14 -18.84 0.87
C ILE A 21 -9.11 -17.94 0.19
N ASP A 22 -7.92 -18.47 -0.14
CA ASP A 22 -6.88 -17.73 -0.84
C ASP A 22 -7.40 -17.22 -2.19
N CYS A 23 -8.04 -18.09 -2.97
CA CYS A 23 -8.65 -17.73 -4.25
C CYS A 23 -9.69 -16.62 -4.09
N CYS A 24 -10.56 -16.68 -3.09
CA CYS A 24 -11.56 -15.65 -2.80
C CYS A 24 -10.91 -14.31 -2.40
N VAL A 25 -9.87 -14.31 -1.57
CA VAL A 25 -9.15 -13.09 -1.16
C VAL A 25 -8.41 -12.48 -2.34
N VAL A 26 -7.73 -13.31 -3.13
CA VAL A 26 -7.01 -12.90 -4.35
C VAL A 26 -7.99 -12.33 -5.37
N TRP A 27 -9.10 -13.01 -5.62
CA TRP A 27 -10.14 -12.56 -6.54
C TRP A 27 -10.77 -11.24 -6.10
N ALA A 28 -11.10 -11.11 -4.81
CA ALA A 28 -11.65 -9.86 -4.28
C ALA A 28 -10.64 -8.70 -4.36
N ALA A 29 -9.34 -8.98 -4.17
CA ALA A 29 -8.29 -7.98 -4.34
C ALA A 29 -8.09 -7.58 -5.81
N ARG A 30 -8.07 -8.55 -6.74
CA ARG A 30 -7.97 -8.31 -8.18
C ARG A 30 -9.11 -7.44 -8.70
N ARG A 31 -10.36 -7.77 -8.35
CA ARG A 31 -11.53 -6.95 -8.71
C ARG A 31 -11.42 -5.51 -8.24
N ARG A 32 -10.87 -5.28 -7.04
CA ARG A 32 -10.65 -3.91 -6.53
C ARG A 32 -9.60 -3.17 -7.37
N LEU A 33 -8.48 -3.82 -7.66
CA LEU A 33 -7.41 -3.23 -8.49
C LEU A 33 -7.91 -2.91 -9.90
N GLU A 34 -8.65 -3.83 -10.52
CA GLU A 34 -9.28 -3.61 -11.83
C GLU A 34 -10.24 -2.43 -11.84
N LYS A 35 -11.07 -2.28 -10.78
CA LYS A 35 -11.97 -1.14 -10.64
C LYS A 35 -11.18 0.17 -10.54
N LEU A 36 -10.09 0.20 -9.77
CA LEU A 36 -9.23 1.38 -9.63
C LEU A 36 -8.49 1.71 -10.93
N GLN A 37 -8.01 0.72 -11.68
CA GLN A 37 -7.41 0.92 -12.99
C GLN A 37 -8.41 1.52 -13.99
N LYS A 38 -9.69 1.12 -13.92
CA LYS A 38 -10.75 1.72 -14.75
C LYS A 38 -11.14 3.14 -14.32
N LEU A 39 -10.96 3.48 -13.04
CA LEU A 39 -11.18 4.83 -12.52
C LEU A 39 -10.04 5.79 -12.86
N LYS A 40 -8.88 5.27 -13.29
CA LYS A 40 -7.76 6.08 -13.76
C LYS A 40 -8.16 6.83 -15.03
N ALA A 41 -8.62 8.06 -14.88
CA ALA A 41 -8.81 8.99 -15.99
C ALA A 41 -7.51 9.12 -16.81
N PRO A 42 -7.57 9.36 -18.12
CA PRO A 42 -6.39 9.53 -18.96
C PRO A 42 -5.51 10.66 -18.40
N ALA A 43 -4.19 10.49 -18.51
CA ALA A 43 -3.21 11.46 -18.02
C ALA A 43 -3.59 12.87 -18.49
N PRO A 44 -3.65 13.87 -17.57
CA PRO A 44 -4.06 15.21 -17.95
C PRO A 44 -3.13 15.76 -19.04
N SER A 45 -3.74 16.25 -20.12
CA SER A 45 -3.04 17.01 -21.15
C SER A 45 -2.60 18.35 -20.56
N ARG A 46 -1.28 18.53 -20.35
CA ARG A 46 -0.55 19.79 -20.09
C ARG A 46 -1.43 21.02 -19.72
N SER A 47 -1.97 20.98 -18.51
CA SER A 47 -2.27 22.17 -17.69
C SER A 47 -1.08 22.36 -16.71
N PRO A 48 -0.99 23.45 -15.91
CA PRO A 48 0.06 23.53 -14.88
C PRO A 48 0.00 22.24 -14.07
N LEU A 49 1.14 21.53 -13.97
CA LEU A 49 1.19 20.24 -13.31
C LEU A 49 0.60 20.39 -11.90
N PRO A 50 -0.20 19.44 -11.41
CA PRO A 50 -0.59 19.48 -10.01
C PRO A 50 0.68 19.45 -9.14
N ASP A 51 0.76 20.33 -8.14
CA ASP A 51 1.92 20.46 -7.25
C ASP A 51 2.20 19.19 -6.42
N ALA A 52 1.30 18.21 -6.47
CA ALA A 52 1.32 17.01 -5.68
C ALA A 52 1.26 15.71 -6.50
N LEU A 53 2.01 14.72 -6.02
CA LEU A 53 1.98 13.33 -6.49
C LEU A 53 1.62 12.40 -5.33
N VAL A 54 0.65 11.52 -5.55
CA VAL A 54 0.34 10.38 -4.68
C VAL A 54 1.00 9.13 -5.25
N VAL A 55 2.01 8.62 -4.55
CA VAL A 55 2.66 7.33 -4.83
C VAL A 55 2.15 6.31 -3.83
N TYR A 56 1.78 5.10 -4.24
CA TYR A 56 1.34 4.09 -3.27
C TYR A 56 1.75 2.67 -3.62
N TYR A 57 1.93 1.86 -2.57
CA TYR A 57 1.95 0.40 -2.67
C TYR A 57 0.69 -0.19 -2.05
N SER A 58 0.08 -1.18 -2.70
CA SER A 58 -1.04 -1.92 -2.10
C SER A 58 -1.10 -3.38 -2.53
N ARG A 59 -0.97 -4.29 -1.55
CA ARG A 59 -1.11 -5.73 -1.81
C ARG A 59 -2.55 -6.14 -2.11
N SER A 60 -3.51 -5.71 -1.29
CA SER A 60 -4.90 -6.19 -1.37
C SER A 60 -5.92 -5.09 -1.75
N GLY A 61 -5.45 -3.93 -2.22
CA GLY A 61 -6.27 -2.84 -2.74
C GLY A 61 -6.81 -1.82 -1.73
N HIS A 62 -6.60 -1.97 -0.42
CA HIS A 62 -7.10 -0.98 0.56
C HIS A 62 -6.35 0.34 0.49
N THR A 63 -5.02 0.29 0.47
CA THR A 63 -4.16 1.46 0.31
C THR A 63 -4.39 2.10 -1.05
N ALA A 64 -4.59 1.28 -2.09
CA ALA A 64 -4.91 1.77 -3.44
C ALA A 64 -6.21 2.59 -3.46
N LEU A 65 -7.25 2.13 -2.77
CA LEU A 65 -8.51 2.87 -2.65
C LEU A 65 -8.31 4.21 -1.92
N ALA A 66 -7.62 4.19 -0.77
CA ALA A 66 -7.36 5.41 0.00
C ALA A 66 -6.50 6.41 -0.78
N SER A 67 -5.45 5.94 -1.46
CA SER A 67 -4.57 6.78 -2.27
C SER A 67 -5.28 7.33 -3.51
N SER A 68 -6.17 6.56 -4.15
CA SER A 68 -6.98 7.06 -5.26
C SER A 68 -7.88 8.20 -4.81
N TYR A 69 -8.61 8.01 -3.72
CA TYR A 69 -9.47 9.05 -3.17
C TYR A 69 -8.68 10.30 -2.78
N LEU A 70 -7.52 10.13 -2.15
CA LEU A 70 -6.64 11.25 -1.80
C LEU A 70 -6.17 12.01 -3.04
N ALA A 71 -5.80 11.31 -4.11
CA ALA A 71 -5.40 11.96 -5.36
C ALA A 71 -6.55 12.75 -5.98
N ASP A 72 -7.77 12.20 -5.98
CA ASP A 72 -8.96 12.88 -6.49
C ASP A 72 -9.24 14.18 -5.71
N GLN A 73 -9.14 14.15 -4.37
CA GLN A 73 -9.36 15.32 -3.50
C GLN A 73 -8.29 16.41 -3.67
N LEU A 74 -7.05 16.01 -3.92
CA LEU A 74 -5.93 16.93 -4.10
C LEU A 74 -5.75 17.39 -5.54
N HIS A 75 -6.56 16.86 -6.48
CA HIS A 75 -6.32 16.96 -7.92
C HIS A 75 -4.89 16.55 -8.30
N ALA A 76 -4.32 15.59 -7.58
CA ALA A 76 -2.94 15.17 -7.68
C ALA A 76 -2.75 14.02 -8.66
N ASP A 77 -1.54 13.88 -9.18
CA ASP A 77 -1.18 12.68 -9.96
C ASP A 77 -1.19 11.44 -9.06
N LEU A 78 -1.56 10.29 -9.63
CA LEU A 78 -1.60 9.01 -8.93
C LEU A 78 -0.69 7.97 -9.60
N ARG A 79 0.26 7.43 -8.85
CA ARG A 79 1.19 6.39 -9.30
C ARG A 79 1.20 5.21 -8.34
N ALA A 80 1.07 4.01 -8.90
CA ALA A 80 1.19 2.77 -8.16
C ALA A 80 2.64 2.27 -8.24
N VAL A 81 3.10 1.69 -7.14
CA VAL A 81 4.30 0.87 -7.05
C VAL A 81 3.84 -0.58 -6.90
N GLU A 82 4.32 -1.43 -7.78
CA GLU A 82 4.14 -2.87 -7.72
C GLU A 82 5.31 -3.51 -6.98
N ALA A 83 5.08 -4.62 -6.29
CA ALA A 83 6.14 -5.38 -5.64
C ALA A 83 5.94 -6.87 -5.93
N PHE A 84 6.88 -7.48 -6.64
CA PHE A 84 6.74 -8.84 -7.18
C PHE A 84 6.80 -9.90 -6.07
N ASP A 85 7.60 -9.67 -5.03
CA ASP A 85 7.80 -10.60 -3.91
C ASP A 85 6.56 -10.77 -3.02
N TYR A 86 5.60 -9.85 -3.12
CA TYR A 86 4.38 -9.82 -2.30
C TYR A 86 3.11 -10.02 -3.14
N SER A 87 3.21 -10.85 -4.18
CA SER A 87 2.09 -11.23 -5.03
C SER A 87 0.83 -11.66 -4.24
N LEU A 88 -0.31 -11.50 -4.88
CA LEU A 88 -1.59 -11.95 -4.33
C LEU A 88 -1.62 -13.48 -4.25
N GLY A 89 -1.75 -14.02 -3.03
CA GLY A 89 -1.79 -15.45 -2.76
C GLY A 89 -1.10 -15.83 -1.44
N LEU A 90 -1.17 -17.11 -1.08
CA LEU A 90 -0.57 -17.63 0.15
C LEU A 90 0.94 -17.38 0.23
N ALA A 91 1.68 -17.55 -0.86
CA ALA A 91 3.13 -17.33 -0.91
C ALA A 91 3.52 -15.88 -0.59
N GLY A 92 2.90 -14.90 -1.26
CA GLY A 92 3.13 -13.50 -0.95
C GLY A 92 2.58 -13.07 0.43
N TRP A 93 1.60 -13.81 0.99
CA TRP A 93 1.16 -13.59 2.37
C TRP A 93 2.20 -14.09 3.37
N VAL A 94 2.79 -15.26 3.13
CA VAL A 94 3.88 -15.80 3.95
C VAL A 94 5.08 -14.86 3.91
N ASN A 95 5.47 -14.37 2.72
CA ASN A 95 6.55 -13.39 2.60
C ASN A 95 6.23 -12.11 3.39
N ALA A 96 5.02 -11.55 3.25
CA ALA A 96 4.60 -10.36 4.01
C ALA A 96 4.53 -10.58 5.53
N MET A 97 4.37 -11.83 5.99
CA MET A 97 4.35 -12.19 7.41
C MET A 97 5.75 -12.47 7.96
N ALA A 98 6.63 -13.08 7.14
CA ALA A 98 8.01 -13.36 7.50
C ALA A 98 8.83 -12.06 7.59
N ASP A 99 8.56 -11.13 6.68
CA ASP A 99 9.28 -9.88 6.57
C ASP A 99 9.07 -8.97 7.79
N GLY A 100 10.17 -8.44 8.32
CA GLY A 100 10.22 -7.58 9.50
C GLY A 100 9.88 -6.11 9.21
N GLY A 101 9.72 -5.75 7.93
CA GLY A 101 9.49 -4.37 7.49
C GLY A 101 10.77 -3.58 7.23
N LEU A 102 11.92 -4.26 7.04
CA LEU A 102 13.21 -3.65 6.69
C LEU A 102 13.94 -4.39 5.56
N ASP A 103 13.36 -5.46 5.02
CA ASP A 103 14.02 -6.28 4.00
C ASP A 103 13.92 -5.62 2.61
N ASP A 104 14.87 -5.96 1.73
CA ASP A 104 14.89 -5.48 0.35
C ASP A 104 13.70 -6.07 -0.43
N ALA A 105 12.92 -5.20 -1.07
CA ALA A 105 11.76 -5.57 -1.86
C ALA A 105 12.03 -5.27 -3.34
N TRP A 106 11.72 -6.18 -4.26
CA TRP A 106 11.78 -5.84 -5.66
C TRP A 106 10.51 -5.09 -6.10
N ILE A 107 10.66 -3.78 -6.33
CA ILE A 107 9.57 -2.90 -6.75
C ILE A 107 9.65 -2.47 -8.23
N ASN A 108 8.50 -2.15 -8.81
CA ASN A 108 8.38 -1.54 -10.14
C ASN A 108 7.34 -0.39 -10.11
N PRO A 109 7.68 0.81 -10.60
CA PRO A 109 9.03 1.22 -11.00
C PRO A 109 9.97 1.33 -9.79
N ALA A 110 11.27 1.08 -9.99
CA ALA A 110 12.29 1.23 -8.95
C ALA A 110 12.47 2.70 -8.54
N TRP A 111 12.48 3.59 -9.53
CA TRP A 111 12.60 5.04 -9.34
C TRP A 111 11.56 5.80 -10.17
N MET A 112 11.26 7.03 -9.77
CA MET A 112 10.37 7.95 -10.47
C MET A 112 10.99 9.34 -10.55
N ASP A 113 10.70 10.06 -11.63
CA ASP A 113 11.01 11.48 -11.69
C ASP A 113 10.01 12.24 -10.80
N LEU A 114 10.51 12.71 -9.66
CA LEU A 114 9.75 13.47 -8.69
C LEU A 114 9.93 14.97 -8.89
N ALA A 115 10.87 15.42 -9.73
CA ALA A 115 11.22 16.82 -9.91
C ALA A 115 10.01 17.74 -10.17
N PRO A 116 8.98 17.35 -10.94
CA PRO A 116 7.87 18.23 -11.26
C PRO A 116 6.89 18.51 -10.11
N TYR A 117 7.04 17.83 -8.96
CA TYR A 117 6.11 17.91 -7.82
C TYR A 117 6.76 18.53 -6.59
N ASP A 118 6.03 19.40 -5.89
CA ASP A 118 6.42 20.00 -4.62
C ASP A 118 6.07 19.12 -3.41
N ALA A 119 4.98 18.36 -3.51
CA ALA A 119 4.50 17.47 -2.46
C ALA A 119 4.39 16.02 -2.93
N ILE A 120 4.88 15.09 -2.10
CA ILE A 120 4.78 13.64 -2.33
C ILE A 120 3.98 13.00 -1.20
N TYR A 121 2.86 12.39 -1.54
CA TYR A 121 2.06 11.58 -0.62
C TYR A 121 2.38 10.11 -0.84
N LEU A 122 3.03 9.48 0.14
CA LEU A 122 3.45 8.08 0.07
C LEU A 122 2.47 7.17 0.81
N GLY A 123 1.62 6.47 0.06
CA GLY A 123 0.64 5.51 0.55
C GLY A 123 1.23 4.12 0.79
N THR A 124 1.13 3.59 2.01
CA THR A 124 1.62 2.22 2.30
C THR A 124 0.82 1.50 3.39
N PRO A 125 0.62 0.18 3.31
CA PRO A 125 0.05 -0.57 4.42
C PRO A 125 1.04 -0.70 5.58
N ILE A 126 0.52 -0.85 6.80
CA ILE A 126 1.30 -1.26 7.96
C ILE A 126 1.30 -2.79 8.06
N TRP A 127 2.49 -3.39 8.04
CA TRP A 127 2.74 -4.81 8.29
C TRP A 127 3.56 -4.97 9.56
N ARG A 128 3.06 -5.77 10.52
CA ARG A 128 3.70 -6.03 11.82
C ARG A 128 4.14 -4.76 12.58
N GLY A 129 3.41 -3.66 12.37
CA GLY A 129 3.68 -2.36 13.01
C GLY A 129 4.63 -1.44 12.23
N CYS A 130 5.15 -1.86 11.08
CA CYS A 130 6.06 -1.08 10.24
C CYS A 130 5.41 -0.73 8.89
N PRO A 131 5.82 0.37 8.22
CA PRO A 131 5.53 0.56 6.79
C PRO A 131 5.98 -0.67 5.98
N ALA A 132 5.20 -1.05 4.97
CA ALA A 132 5.53 -2.24 4.19
C ALA A 132 6.88 -2.06 3.44
N PRO A 133 7.66 -3.15 3.28
CA PRO A 133 8.98 -3.13 2.63
C PRO A 133 9.02 -2.40 1.27
N PRO A 134 8.01 -2.50 0.39
CA PRO A 134 8.01 -1.75 -0.87
C PRO A 134 8.09 -0.22 -0.70
N ALA A 135 7.59 0.32 0.43
CA ALA A 135 7.71 1.75 0.71
C ALA A 135 9.13 2.12 1.16
N TRP A 136 9.81 1.24 1.92
CA TRP A 136 11.21 1.41 2.26
C TRP A 136 12.08 1.37 1.02
N GLU A 137 11.84 0.42 0.12
CA GLU A 137 12.57 0.33 -1.13
C GLU A 137 12.33 1.57 -1.99
N PHE A 138 11.08 2.02 -2.12
CA PHE A 138 10.78 3.22 -2.89
C PHE A 138 11.53 4.43 -2.34
N VAL A 139 11.54 4.62 -1.03
CA VAL A 139 12.33 5.70 -0.41
C VAL A 139 13.81 5.50 -0.69
N ARG A 140 14.35 4.28 -0.57
CA ARG A 140 15.77 3.98 -0.79
C ARG A 140 16.22 4.13 -2.25
N SER A 141 15.31 4.02 -3.19
CA SER A 141 15.59 4.16 -4.62
C SER A 141 15.35 5.57 -5.18
N ASN A 142 14.84 6.51 -4.38
CA ASN A 142 14.48 7.86 -4.85
C ASN A 142 15.08 8.98 -4.00
N MET A 143 15.19 10.18 -4.58
CA MET A 143 15.58 11.42 -3.86
C MET A 143 14.39 12.38 -3.79
N PHE A 144 14.32 13.17 -2.72
CA PHE A 144 13.20 14.06 -2.43
C PHE A 144 13.62 15.54 -2.27
N PRO A 145 14.51 16.09 -3.12
CA PRO A 145 15.09 17.42 -2.88
C PRO A 145 14.03 18.51 -2.77
N GLY A 146 13.98 19.18 -1.62
CA GLY A 146 13.08 20.31 -1.34
C GLY A 146 11.60 19.94 -1.15
N LYS A 147 11.24 18.65 -1.21
CA LYS A 147 9.84 18.21 -1.25
C LYS A 147 9.22 18.15 0.14
N LYS A 148 7.92 18.45 0.24
CA LYS A 148 7.10 18.05 1.39
C LYS A 148 6.70 16.59 1.20
N VAL A 149 7.01 15.71 2.16
CA VAL A 149 6.62 14.30 2.07
C VAL A 149 5.63 13.94 3.18
N VAL A 150 4.48 13.38 2.79
CA VAL A 150 3.43 12.94 3.71
C VAL A 150 3.27 11.42 3.58
N LEU A 151 3.59 10.67 4.62
CA LEU A 151 3.39 9.24 4.69
C LEU A 151 1.95 8.92 5.11
N VAL A 152 1.17 8.32 4.21
CA VAL A 152 -0.21 7.93 4.47
C VAL A 152 -0.27 6.43 4.69
N THR A 153 -0.54 6.00 5.92
CA THR A 153 -0.47 4.56 6.25
C THR A 153 -1.84 3.94 6.49
N THR A 154 -2.16 2.84 5.82
CA THR A 154 -3.39 2.08 6.10
C THR A 154 -3.10 0.91 7.03
N SER A 155 -3.76 0.84 8.19
CA SER A 155 -3.55 -0.26 9.16
C SER A 155 -4.89 -0.80 9.68
N ARG A 156 -4.89 -2.01 10.25
CA ARG A 156 -6.04 -2.56 11.01
C ARG A 156 -5.80 -2.53 12.52
N GLY A 157 -4.63 -2.05 12.94
CA GLY A 157 -4.14 -2.06 14.31
C GLY A 157 -3.07 -0.98 14.48
N SER A 158 -2.27 -1.09 15.53
CA SER A 158 -1.23 -0.11 15.84
C SER A 158 -0.05 -0.16 14.86
N TRP A 159 0.71 0.94 14.84
CA TRP A 159 2.03 1.04 14.24
C TRP A 159 3.07 1.32 15.33
N LYS A 160 4.33 1.02 15.04
CA LYS A 160 5.47 1.39 15.88
C LYS A 160 5.91 2.79 15.48
N GLN A 161 5.83 3.73 16.41
CA GLN A 161 6.24 5.11 16.13
C GLN A 161 7.71 5.18 15.69
N SER A 162 8.58 4.38 16.29
CA SER A 162 10.00 4.28 15.90
C SER A 162 10.22 3.85 14.45
N ALA A 163 9.35 3.01 13.88
CA ALA A 163 9.45 2.60 12.48
C ALA A 163 9.06 3.73 11.53
N ILE A 164 8.03 4.51 11.88
CA ILE A 164 7.63 5.71 11.14
C ILE A 164 8.75 6.75 11.16
N GLU A 165 9.31 7.02 12.34
CA GLU A 165 10.40 7.97 12.50
C GLU A 165 11.66 7.56 11.73
N LEU A 166 11.97 6.26 11.69
CA LEU A 166 13.11 5.76 10.94
C LEU A 166 12.93 6.00 9.43
N LEU A 167 11.74 5.73 8.89
CA LEU A 167 11.43 6.00 7.48
C LEU A 167 11.45 7.52 7.20
N GLY A 168 10.91 8.32 8.13
CA GLY A 168 10.95 9.77 8.04
C GLY A 168 12.36 10.33 8.02
N ARG A 169 13.26 9.81 8.85
CA ARG A 169 14.69 10.17 8.82
C ARG A 169 15.34 9.81 7.50
N GLU A 170 15.01 8.66 6.92
CA GLU A 170 15.49 8.27 5.58
C GLU A 170 15.03 9.26 4.50
N ILE A 171 13.76 9.63 4.52
CA ILE A 171 13.17 10.60 3.58
C ILE A 171 13.85 11.97 3.69
N VAL A 172 14.05 12.47 4.92
CA VAL A 172 14.74 13.75 5.17
C VAL A 172 16.21 13.67 4.74
N ARG A 173 16.91 12.56 5.01
CA ARG A 173 18.29 12.35 4.55
C ARG A 173 18.40 12.40 3.03
N ARG A 174 17.34 12.04 2.33
CA ARG A 174 17.22 12.07 0.86
C ARG A 174 16.79 13.43 0.29
N GLY A 175 16.84 14.47 1.11
CA GLY A 175 16.66 15.86 0.68
C GLY A 175 15.25 16.43 0.86
N ALA A 176 14.33 15.69 1.49
CA ALA A 176 13.00 16.23 1.78
C ALA A 176 13.09 17.43 2.73
N ARG A 177 12.32 18.48 2.43
CA ARG A 177 12.21 19.67 3.27
C ARG A 177 11.45 19.37 4.56
N SER A 178 10.45 18.50 4.49
CA SER A 178 9.66 18.09 5.64
C SER A 178 9.09 16.69 5.48
N PHE A 179 8.81 16.06 6.63
CA PHE A 179 8.19 14.75 6.72
C PHE A 179 7.01 14.81 7.72
N GLU A 180 5.88 14.22 7.33
CA GLU A 180 4.68 14.12 8.14
C GLU A 180 4.08 12.71 8.03
N HIS A 181 3.51 12.18 9.10
CA HIS A 181 2.82 10.89 9.11
C HIS A 181 1.33 11.06 9.37
N ARG A 182 0.50 10.52 8.46
CA ARG A 182 -0.96 10.55 8.52
C ARG A 182 -1.51 9.10 8.55
N PRO A 183 -1.84 8.55 9.73
CA PRO A 183 -2.38 7.20 9.84
C PRO A 183 -3.86 7.14 9.49
N LEU A 184 -4.24 6.23 8.59
CA LEU A 184 -5.61 5.87 8.27
C LEU A 184 -6.02 4.58 8.99
N ALA A 185 -6.74 4.74 10.10
CA ALA A 185 -7.22 3.62 10.91
C ALA A 185 -8.39 2.88 10.24
N ARG A 186 -8.21 1.59 9.94
CA ARG A 186 -9.33 0.73 9.53
C ARG A 186 -10.17 0.28 10.74
N LYS A 187 -11.12 1.11 11.21
CA LYS A 187 -12.18 0.70 12.15
C LYS A 187 -13.02 -0.46 11.57
N ARG A 188 -13.46 -1.40 12.42
CA ARG A 188 -14.24 -2.60 12.00
C ARG A 188 -15.52 -2.28 11.19
N ALA A 189 -16.06 -1.06 11.29
CA ALA A 189 -17.27 -0.63 10.59
C ALA A 189 -17.13 -0.47 9.07
N TRP A 190 -15.92 -0.29 8.54
CA TRP A 190 -15.69 -0.04 7.10
C TRP A 190 -16.10 -1.20 6.18
N PHE A 191 -16.24 -2.43 6.69
CA PHE A 191 -16.65 -3.59 5.87
C PHE A 191 -18.15 -3.60 5.55
N ARG A 192 -18.95 -2.69 6.11
CA ARG A 192 -20.39 -2.64 5.87
C ARG A 192 -20.78 -1.73 4.69
N ARG A 193 -19.91 -0.81 4.24
CA ARG A 193 -20.19 0.08 3.11
C ARG A 193 -18.97 0.24 2.22
N SER A 194 -19.15 0.00 0.92
CA SER A 194 -18.11 0.13 -0.10
C SER A 194 -18.06 1.56 -0.65
N ASP A 195 -18.25 2.56 0.22
CA ASP A 195 -18.49 3.95 -0.16
C ASP A 195 -17.17 4.75 -0.08
N PRO A 196 -16.73 5.44 -1.15
CA PRO A 196 -15.58 6.33 -1.11
C PRO A 196 -15.66 7.45 -0.06
N ASP A 197 -16.87 7.82 0.37
CA ASP A 197 -17.14 8.91 1.34
C ASP A 197 -16.85 8.57 2.81
N ASP A 198 -16.53 7.31 3.09
CA ASP A 198 -16.14 6.86 4.43
C ASP A 198 -14.72 7.34 4.82
N LEU A 199 -13.92 7.83 3.88
CA LEU A 199 -12.64 8.47 4.14
C LEU A 199 -12.86 9.90 4.66
N ARG A 200 -12.95 10.08 5.99
CA ARG A 200 -13.07 11.43 6.58
C ARG A 200 -11.83 12.27 6.26
N ILE A 201 -11.99 13.16 5.27
CA ILE A 201 -10.98 14.11 4.77
C ILE A 201 -10.41 15.01 5.86
N THR A 202 -11.15 15.27 6.94
CA THR A 202 -10.69 16.12 8.06
C THR A 202 -9.41 15.61 8.73
N ASP A 203 -9.08 14.33 8.58
CA ASP A 203 -7.86 13.75 9.16
C ASP A 203 -6.67 13.79 8.18
N LEU A 204 -6.90 14.14 6.90
CA LEU A 204 -5.91 14.12 5.81
C LEU A 204 -5.45 15.51 5.32
N MET A 205 -6.23 16.57 5.59
CA MET A 205 -5.82 17.97 5.46
C MET A 205 -5.05 18.42 6.72
#